data_AF-A0A1A7QII6-F1
#
_entry.id   AF-A0A1A7QII6-F1
#
_cell.length_a   1.000
_cell.length_b   1.000
_cell.length_c   1.000
_cell.angle_alpha   90.00
_cell.angle_beta   90.00
_cell.angle_gamma   90.00
#
_symmetry.space_group_name_H-M   'P 1'
#
loop_
_entity.id
_entity.type
_entity.pdbx_description
1 polymer ?
#
loop_
_entity_poly.entity_id
_entity_poly.type
_entity_poly.pdbx_seq_one_letter_code
_entity_poly.pdbx_strand_id
1 'polypeptide(L)'
;MENLLTSLRDNGEVIADASFAALTWAILIGALMFALVRALKANQIGDLQSRLSLRDDEISDYRRKSEAASPVEAAARIEALESEIALLRPRSLTAAQAQKITEPVQNSTGQASVAANMASPDASAFAAAIGRAFQKAGWIVSTPAVLGMSNSPARGWV
;
A
#
# COMPACT_ATOMS: atom_id res chain seq x y z
N MET A 1 -11.89 45.98 -76.59
CA MET A 1 -12.50 46.10 -75.25
C MET A 1 -13.58 45.05 -75.19
N GLU A 2 -13.30 43.91 -74.58
CA GLU A 2 -14.32 42.87 -74.40
C GLU A 2 -15.41 43.43 -73.49
N ASN A 3 -16.66 43.24 -73.92
CA ASN A 3 -17.82 43.78 -73.23
C ASN A 3 -17.94 43.12 -71.85
N LEU A 4 -18.08 43.93 -70.80
CA LEU A 4 -18.24 43.45 -69.43
C LEU A 4 -19.47 42.54 -69.28
N LEU A 5 -20.48 42.74 -70.14
CA LEU A 5 -21.67 41.91 -70.26
C LEU A 5 -21.40 40.51 -70.83
N THR A 6 -20.46 40.36 -71.76
CA THR A 6 -20.05 39.04 -72.28
C THR A 6 -19.25 38.25 -71.24
N SER A 7 -18.36 38.92 -70.48
CA SER A 7 -17.63 38.28 -69.39
C SER A 7 -18.54 37.84 -68.23
N LEU A 8 -19.57 38.62 -67.88
CA LEU A 8 -20.55 38.23 -66.86
C LEU A 8 -21.46 37.08 -67.32
N ARG A 9 -21.78 37.00 -68.61
CA ARG A 9 -22.57 35.90 -69.17
C ARG A 9 -21.80 34.59 -69.18
N ASP A 10 -20.54 34.63 -69.60
CA ASP A 10 -19.70 33.43 -69.71
C ASP A 10 -19.22 32.92 -68.34
N ASN A 11 -19.06 33.82 -67.35
CA ASN A 11 -18.70 33.44 -65.98
C ASN A 11 -19.90 33.26 -65.04
N GLY A 12 -21.11 33.60 -65.47
CA GLY A 12 -22.32 33.49 -64.66
C GLY A 12 -22.65 32.04 -64.28
N GLU A 13 -22.34 31.09 -65.17
CA GLU A 13 -22.49 29.66 -64.92
C GLU A 13 -21.48 29.17 -63.87
N VAL A 14 -20.22 29.64 -63.93
CA VAL A 14 -19.18 29.31 -62.95
C VAL A 14 -19.50 29.88 -61.56
N ILE A 15 -20.07 31.09 -61.48
CA ILE A 15 -20.46 31.72 -60.20
C ILE A 15 -21.68 31.01 -59.59
N ALA A 16 -22.65 30.63 -60.41
CA ALA A 16 -23.82 29.86 -59.96
C ALA A 16 -23.42 28.46 -59.48
N ASP A 17 -22.57 27.76 -60.21
CA ASP A 17 -22.12 26.40 -59.87
C ASP A 17 -21.16 26.39 -58.68
N ALA A 18 -20.28 27.40 -58.56
CA ALA A 18 -19.42 27.60 -57.38
C ALA A 18 -20.22 27.82 -56.09
N SER A 19 -21.39 28.47 -56.17
CA SER A 19 -22.24 28.69 -54.99
C SER A 19 -22.88 27.39 -54.47
N PHE A 20 -23.27 26.48 -55.38
CA PHE A 20 -23.82 25.18 -55.02
C PHE A 20 -22.72 24.20 -54.55
N ALA A 21 -21.57 24.20 -55.22
CA ALA A 21 -20.40 23.45 -54.79
C ALA A 21 -19.93 23.89 -53.40
N ALA A 22 -19.88 25.20 -53.11
CA ALA A 22 -19.52 25.70 -51.79
C ALA A 22 -20.52 25.24 -50.71
N LEU A 23 -21.82 25.24 -51.01
CA LEU A 23 -22.86 24.80 -50.10
C LEU A 23 -22.79 23.29 -49.81
N THR A 24 -22.54 22.46 -50.84
CA THR A 24 -22.36 21.01 -50.66
C THR A 24 -21.11 20.68 -49.85
N TRP A 25 -20.00 21.38 -50.09
CA TRP A 25 -18.79 21.25 -49.26
C TRP A 25 -19.01 21.69 -47.82
N ALA A 26 -19.73 22.79 -47.58
CA ALA A 26 -20.06 23.24 -46.23
C ALA A 26 -20.89 22.21 -45.47
N ILE A 27 -21.87 21.57 -46.14
CA ILE A 27 -22.68 20.50 -45.57
C ILE A 27 -21.83 19.27 -45.27
N LEU A 28 -20.96 18.86 -46.20
CA LEU A 28 -20.06 17.71 -46.02
C LEU A 28 -19.11 17.92 -44.84
N ILE A 29 -18.49 19.11 -44.74
CA ILE A 29 -17.60 19.45 -43.63
C ILE A 29 -18.39 19.48 -42.31
N GLY A 30 -19.59 20.06 -42.31
CA GLY A 30 -20.47 20.07 -41.13
C GLY A 30 -20.85 18.66 -40.66
N ALA A 31 -21.22 17.78 -41.60
CA ALA A 31 -21.55 16.39 -41.32
C ALA A 31 -20.34 15.61 -40.79
N LEU A 32 -19.15 15.84 -41.37
CA LEU A 32 -17.91 15.22 -40.93
C LEU A 32 -17.55 15.66 -39.50
N MET A 33 -17.62 16.97 -39.24
CA MET A 33 -17.38 17.53 -37.90
C MET A 33 -18.37 16.96 -36.88
N PHE A 34 -19.65 16.88 -37.22
CA PHE A 34 -20.67 16.30 -36.35
C PHE A 34 -20.40 14.81 -36.05
N ALA A 35 -20.07 14.01 -37.07
CA ALA A 35 -19.74 12.60 -36.90
C ALA A 35 -18.52 12.42 -35.99
N LEU A 36 -17.49 13.26 -36.17
CA LEU A 36 -16.26 13.21 -35.38
C LEU A 36 -16.51 13.57 -33.91
N VAL A 37 -17.26 14.65 -33.64
CA VAL A 37 -17.66 15.03 -32.28
C VAL A 37 -18.50 13.93 -31.62
N ARG A 38 -19.42 13.31 -32.36
CA ARG A 38 -20.26 12.23 -31.85
C ARG A 38 -19.45 10.98 -31.50
N ALA A 39 -18.48 10.60 -32.33
CA ALA A 39 -17.59 9.48 -32.06
C ALA A 39 -16.72 9.70 -30.82
N LEU A 40 -16.14 10.91 -30.67
CA LEU A 40 -15.35 11.27 -29.49
C LEU A 40 -16.18 11.19 -28.20
N LYS A 41 -17.41 11.71 -28.21
CA LYS A 41 -18.32 11.64 -27.05
C LYS A 41 -18.77 10.20 -26.74
N ALA A 42 -19.03 9.38 -27.76
CA ALA A 42 -19.39 7.97 -27.56
C ALA A 42 -18.27 7.20 -26.85
N ASN A 43 -17.01 7.43 -27.23
CA ASN A 43 -15.85 6.81 -26.57
C ASN A 43 -15.70 7.25 -25.11
N GLN A 44 -15.92 8.54 -24.81
CA GLN A 44 -15.88 9.05 -23.44
C GLN A 44 -16.97 8.43 -22.56
N ILE A 45 -18.18 8.26 -23.10
CA ILE A 45 -19.29 7.62 -22.37
C ILE A 45 -18.96 6.13 -22.10
N GLY A 46 -18.36 5.43 -23.07
CA GLY A 46 -17.94 4.04 -22.88
C GLY A 46 -16.89 3.86 -21.78
N ASP A 47 -15.89 4.76 -21.72
CA ASP A 47 -14.88 4.74 -20.64
C ASP A 47 -15.50 5.02 -19.27
N LEU A 48 -16.37 6.04 -19.18
CA LEU A 48 -17.06 6.36 -17.92
C LEU A 48 -17.96 5.23 -17.44
N GLN A 49 -18.70 4.58 -18.35
CA GLN A 49 -19.55 3.44 -18.01
C GLN A 49 -18.72 2.23 -17.55
N SER A 50 -17.57 1.98 -18.19
CA SER A 50 -16.64 0.93 -17.77
C SER A 50 -16.08 1.21 -16.37
N ARG A 51 -15.69 2.45 -16.08
CA ARG A 51 -15.22 2.85 -14.74
C ARG A 51 -16.29 2.73 -13.67
N LEU A 52 -17.54 3.09 -13.99
CA LEU A 52 -18.66 2.90 -13.06
C LEU A 52 -18.90 1.42 -12.78
N SER A 53 -18.91 0.57 -13.81
CA SER A 53 -19.09 -0.88 -13.62
C SER A 53 -17.99 -1.49 -12.74
N LEU A 54 -16.72 -1.12 -12.93
CA LEU A 54 -15.62 -1.58 -12.10
C LEU A 54 -15.76 -1.11 -10.64
N ARG A 55 -16.23 0.12 -10.42
CA ARG A 55 -16.45 0.66 -9.07
C ARG A 55 -17.61 -0.04 -8.37
N ASP A 56 -18.70 -0.32 -9.10
CA ASP A 56 -19.84 -1.05 -8.56
C ASP A 56 -19.48 -2.50 -8.23
N ASP A 57 -18.67 -3.15 -9.07
CA ASP A 57 -18.12 -4.48 -8.82
C ASP A 57 -17.24 -4.49 -7.55
N GLU A 58 -16.32 -3.53 -7.42
CA GLU A 58 -15.50 -3.38 -6.20
C GLU A 58 -16.38 -3.19 -4.95
N ILE A 59 -17.39 -2.32 -5.00
CA ILE A 59 -18.31 -2.08 -3.88
C ILE A 59 -19.09 -3.36 -3.55
N SER A 60 -19.55 -4.09 -4.56
CA SER A 60 -20.27 -5.36 -4.36
C SER A 60 -19.36 -6.42 -3.73
N ASP A 61 -18.08 -6.45 -4.11
CA ASP A 61 -17.07 -7.33 -3.54
C ASP A 61 -16.79 -6.98 -2.08
N TYR A 62 -16.63 -5.71 -1.76
CA TYR A 62 -16.46 -5.26 -0.38
C TYR A 62 -17.71 -5.54 0.46
N ARG A 63 -18.91 -5.32 -0.08
CA ARG A 63 -20.16 -5.66 0.59
C ARG A 63 -20.25 -7.15 0.87
N ARG A 64 -19.97 -8.01 -0.12
CA ARG A 64 -19.92 -9.47 0.07
C ARG A 64 -18.90 -9.89 1.12
N LYS A 65 -17.69 -9.30 1.11
CA LYS A 65 -16.66 -9.55 2.12
C LYS A 65 -17.07 -9.07 3.52
N SER A 66 -17.79 -7.95 3.61
CA SER A 66 -18.27 -7.40 4.87
C SER A 66 -19.54 -8.11 5.40
N GLU A 67 -20.38 -8.64 4.52
CA GLU A 67 -21.56 -9.43 4.88
C GLU A 67 -21.17 -10.86 5.26
N ALA A 68 -20.07 -11.40 4.68
CA ALA A 68 -19.52 -12.69 5.03
C ALA A 68 -18.82 -12.74 6.40
N ALA A 69 -18.48 -11.58 6.99
CA ALA A 69 -17.94 -11.50 8.35
C ALA A 69 -18.82 -10.56 9.16
N SER A 70 -19.69 -11.12 10.01
CA SER A 70 -20.49 -10.29 10.92
C SER A 70 -19.55 -9.37 11.73
N PRO A 71 -19.95 -8.13 12.09
CA PRO A 71 -19.08 -7.22 12.87
C PRO A 71 -18.53 -7.85 14.16
N VAL A 72 -19.28 -8.79 14.73
CA VAL A 72 -18.90 -9.59 15.90
C VAL A 72 -17.79 -10.59 15.58
N GLU A 73 -17.86 -11.25 14.42
CA GLU A 73 -16.83 -12.20 13.96
C GLU A 73 -15.53 -11.50 13.56
N ALA A 74 -15.62 -10.31 12.96
CA ALA A 74 -14.45 -9.49 12.67
C ALA A 74 -13.74 -9.04 13.95
N ALA A 75 -14.49 -8.59 14.97
CA ALA A 75 -13.94 -8.24 16.26
C ALA A 75 -13.27 -9.43 16.97
N ALA A 76 -13.93 -10.60 16.97
CA ALA A 76 -13.37 -11.82 17.55
C ALA A 76 -12.07 -12.26 16.83
N ARG A 77 -12.01 -12.09 15.51
CA ARG A 77 -10.81 -12.42 14.73
C ARG A 77 -9.66 -11.44 14.97
N ILE A 78 -9.96 -10.16 15.16
CA ILE A 78 -8.96 -9.15 15.55
C ILE A 78 -8.43 -9.48 16.94
N GLU A 79 -9.29 -9.77 17.91
CA GLU A 79 -8.88 -10.14 19.27
C GLU A 79 -8.02 -11.41 19.28
N ALA A 80 -8.38 -12.42 18.49
CA ALA A 80 -7.59 -13.63 18.32
C ALA A 80 -6.19 -13.32 17.76
N LEU A 81 -6.11 -12.52 16.69
CA LEU A 81 -4.83 -12.10 16.09
C LEU A 81 -3.99 -11.25 17.05
N GLU A 82 -4.61 -10.37 17.83
CA GLU A 82 -3.91 -9.58 18.85
C GLU A 82 -3.34 -10.46 19.96
N SER A 83 -4.06 -11.50 20.36
CA SER A 83 -3.58 -12.48 21.35
C SER A 83 -2.38 -13.29 20.83
N GLU A 84 -2.41 -13.71 19.56
CA GLU A 84 -1.30 -14.41 18.92
C GLU A 84 -0.08 -13.49 18.77
N ILE A 85 -0.29 -12.23 18.37
CA ILE A 85 0.78 -11.24 18.30
C ILE A 85 1.35 -10.95 19.69
N ALA A 86 0.53 -10.91 20.74
CA ALA A 86 1.00 -10.71 22.11
C ALA A 86 1.95 -11.84 22.56
N LEU A 87 1.72 -13.08 22.10
CA LEU A 87 2.62 -14.21 22.34
C LEU A 87 3.92 -14.11 21.53
N LEU A 88 3.87 -13.45 20.38
CA LEU A 88 5.02 -13.22 19.48
C LEU A 88 5.76 -11.89 19.75
N ARG A 89 5.27 -11.06 20.69
CA ARG A 89 5.96 -9.82 21.05
C ARG A 89 7.33 -10.15 21.64
N PRO A 90 8.38 -9.37 21.31
CA PRO A 90 9.71 -9.62 21.83
C PRO A 90 9.69 -9.74 23.34
N ARG A 91 10.19 -10.86 23.86
CA ARG A 91 10.25 -11.09 25.31
C ARG A 91 11.08 -9.97 25.92
N SER A 92 10.44 -9.11 26.70
CA SER A 92 11.11 -8.02 27.43
C SER A 92 11.06 -8.32 28.92
N LEU A 93 12.12 -7.96 29.63
CA LEU A 93 12.15 -8.07 31.09
C LEU A 93 11.20 -7.02 31.69
N THR A 94 10.25 -7.47 32.49
CA THR A 94 9.46 -6.56 33.33
C THR A 94 10.35 -5.93 34.41
N ALA A 95 9.96 -4.76 34.92
CA ALA A 95 10.71 -4.08 35.99
C ALA A 95 10.89 -4.96 37.24
N ALA A 96 9.86 -5.73 37.61
CA ALA A 96 9.92 -6.66 38.73
C ALA A 96 10.93 -7.80 38.49
N GLN A 97 10.98 -8.37 37.27
CA GLN A 97 11.97 -9.40 36.93
C GLN A 97 13.39 -8.84 36.92
N ALA A 98 13.58 -7.64 36.34
CA ALA A 98 14.88 -6.97 36.37
C ALA A 98 15.35 -6.74 37.81
N GLN A 99 14.45 -6.32 38.71
CA GLN A 99 14.78 -6.13 40.12
C GLN A 99 15.21 -7.45 40.78
N LYS A 100 14.49 -8.55 40.56
CA LYS A 100 14.85 -9.90 41.05
C LYS A 100 16.21 -10.39 40.53
N ILE A 101 16.62 -9.99 39.32
CA ILE A 101 17.96 -10.30 38.79
C ILE A 101 19.02 -9.45 39.51
N THR A 102 18.74 -8.17 39.77
CA THR A 102 19.72 -7.28 40.39
C THR A 102 19.91 -7.50 41.88
N GLU A 103 18.84 -7.79 42.62
CA GLU A 103 18.83 -7.83 44.08
C GLU A 103 19.89 -8.77 44.69
N PRO A 104 20.11 -10.00 44.19
CA PRO A 104 21.13 -10.89 44.72
C PRO A 104 22.57 -10.43 44.43
N VAL A 105 22.77 -9.63 43.38
CA VAL A 105 24.11 -9.29 42.87
C VAL A 105 24.54 -7.86 43.19
N GLN A 106 23.66 -7.03 43.77
CA GLN A 106 23.89 -5.61 44.10
C GLN A 106 25.10 -5.36 44.99
N ASN A 107 25.46 -6.29 45.89
CA ASN A 107 26.56 -6.14 46.84
C ASN A 107 27.86 -6.83 46.39
N SER A 108 27.90 -7.27 45.13
CA SER A 108 29.04 -7.99 44.56
C SER A 108 29.46 -7.33 43.26
N THR A 109 30.76 -7.29 42.99
CA THR A 109 31.29 -6.84 41.70
C THR A 109 31.94 -8.02 40.99
N GLY A 110 31.77 -8.06 39.68
CA GLY A 110 32.24 -9.18 38.88
C GLY A 110 32.14 -8.92 37.39
N GLN A 111 32.46 -9.95 36.62
CA GLN A 111 32.31 -9.96 35.17
C GLN A 111 31.23 -10.96 34.79
N ALA A 112 30.30 -10.54 33.93
CA ALA A 112 29.25 -11.40 33.38
C ALA A 112 29.31 -11.38 31.85
N SER A 113 29.08 -12.54 31.24
CA SER A 113 28.94 -12.68 29.79
C SER A 113 27.52 -13.15 29.48
N VAL A 114 26.77 -12.35 28.74
CA VAL A 114 25.38 -12.64 28.36
C VAL A 114 25.33 -12.84 26.86
N ALA A 115 25.42 -14.09 26.42
CA ALA A 115 25.45 -14.41 25.00
C ALA A 115 24.06 -14.30 24.36
N ALA A 116 23.97 -13.61 23.21
CA ALA A 116 22.76 -13.55 22.39
C ALA A 116 22.83 -14.60 21.29
N ASN A 117 21.89 -15.55 21.29
CA ASN A 117 21.80 -16.55 20.22
C ASN A 117 21.23 -15.90 18.94
N MET A 118 22.04 -15.85 17.88
CA MET A 118 21.66 -15.27 16.58
C MET A 118 20.53 -16.03 15.86
N ALA A 119 20.23 -17.27 16.28
CA ALA A 119 19.11 -18.04 15.74
C ALA A 119 17.74 -17.59 16.29
N SER A 120 17.70 -16.73 17.32
CA SER A 120 16.47 -16.21 17.90
C SER A 120 16.37 -14.70 17.67
N PRO A 121 15.31 -14.21 17.01
CA PRO A 121 15.17 -12.79 16.67
C PRO A 121 15.10 -11.88 17.91
N ASP A 122 14.58 -12.39 19.03
CA ASP A 122 14.40 -11.62 20.26
C ASP A 122 15.58 -11.72 21.24
N ALA A 123 16.52 -12.63 20.99
CA ALA A 123 17.59 -12.93 21.95
C ALA A 123 18.55 -11.76 22.17
N SER A 124 18.76 -10.91 21.17
CA SER A 124 19.62 -9.73 21.27
C SER A 124 19.02 -8.69 22.23
N ALA A 125 17.74 -8.38 22.08
CA ALA A 125 17.03 -7.43 22.93
C ALA A 125 16.93 -7.94 24.37
N PHE A 126 16.68 -9.24 24.56
CA PHE A 126 16.60 -9.87 25.87
C PHE A 126 17.97 -9.93 26.57
N ALA A 127 19.03 -10.33 25.85
CA ALA A 127 20.40 -10.32 26.37
C ALA A 127 20.85 -8.91 26.79
N ALA A 128 20.50 -7.89 25.99
CA ALA A 128 20.78 -6.49 26.33
C ALA A 128 20.01 -6.03 27.58
N ALA A 129 18.77 -6.48 27.78
CA ALA A 129 17.99 -6.17 28.97
C ALA A 129 18.60 -6.81 30.24
N ILE A 130 19.03 -8.07 30.16
CA ILE A 130 19.76 -8.74 31.24
C ILE A 130 21.08 -8.01 31.51
N GLY A 131 21.85 -7.70 30.48
CA GLY A 131 23.13 -7.01 30.63
C GLY A 131 23.00 -5.66 31.31
N ARG A 132 21.96 -4.88 30.99
CA ARG A 132 21.66 -3.62 31.69
C ARG A 132 21.33 -3.82 33.17
N ALA A 133 20.65 -4.91 33.52
CA ALA A 133 20.38 -5.24 34.93
C ALA A 133 21.70 -5.47 35.70
N PHE A 134 22.61 -6.28 35.16
CA PHE A 134 23.92 -6.52 35.78
C PHE A 134 24.80 -5.26 35.83
N GLN A 135 24.80 -4.45 34.77
CA GLN A 135 25.52 -3.16 34.77
C GLN A 135 25.01 -2.22 35.86
N LYS A 136 23.68 -2.17 36.09
CA LYS A 136 23.08 -1.38 37.17
C LYS A 136 23.53 -1.86 38.56
N ALA A 137 23.87 -3.13 38.70
CA ALA A 137 24.44 -3.70 39.91
C ALA A 137 25.98 -3.53 40.02
N GLY A 138 26.63 -2.81 39.09
CA GLY A 138 28.07 -2.54 39.12
C GLY A 138 28.95 -3.62 38.49
N TRP A 139 28.37 -4.54 37.73
CA TRP A 139 29.13 -5.59 37.03
C TRP A 139 29.60 -5.11 35.65
N ILE A 140 30.76 -5.62 35.23
CA ILE A 140 31.24 -5.46 33.86
C ILE A 140 30.57 -6.55 33.02
N VAL A 141 29.84 -6.15 31.97
CA VAL A 141 29.07 -7.09 31.15
C VAL A 141 29.56 -7.08 29.71
N SER A 142 29.82 -8.27 29.16
CA SER A 142 29.98 -8.50 27.73
C SER A 142 28.74 -9.18 27.14
N THR A 143 28.36 -8.82 25.92
CA THR A 143 27.20 -9.37 25.22
C THR A 143 27.60 -9.96 23.86
N PRO A 144 28.33 -11.10 23.84
CA PRO A 144 28.76 -11.71 22.58
C PRO A 144 27.54 -12.26 21.81
N ALA A 145 27.56 -12.12 20.49
CA ALA A 145 26.61 -12.80 19.61
C ALA A 145 27.16 -14.19 19.27
N VAL A 146 26.34 -15.23 19.45
CA VAL A 146 26.72 -16.62 19.19
C VAL A 146 25.78 -17.27 18.18
N LEU A 147 26.33 -18.00 17.21
CA LEU A 147 25.58 -18.79 16.24
C LEU A 147 25.36 -20.20 16.79
N GLY A 148 24.29 -20.37 17.55
CA GLY A 148 23.99 -21.62 18.25
C GLY A 148 24.81 -21.80 19.52
N MET A 149 24.17 -22.29 20.59
CA MET A 149 24.87 -22.73 21.79
C MET A 149 25.17 -24.22 21.64
N SER A 150 26.45 -24.62 21.70
CA SER A 150 26.85 -26.03 21.65
C SER A 150 26.36 -26.85 22.86
N ASN A 151 25.91 -26.18 23.92
CA ASN A 151 25.38 -26.80 25.13
C ASN A 151 24.25 -25.93 25.74
N SER A 152 23.09 -25.87 25.07
CA SER A 152 21.90 -25.26 25.68
C SER A 152 21.49 -26.08 26.92
N PRO A 153 21.28 -25.46 28.09
CA PRO A 153 20.73 -26.17 29.23
C PRO A 153 19.39 -26.78 28.83
N ALA A 154 19.20 -28.07 29.13
CA ALA A 154 18.10 -28.89 28.63
C ALA A 154 16.70 -28.39 29.06
N ARG A 155 16.61 -27.43 29.99
CA ARG A 155 15.36 -26.80 30.43
C ARG A 155 15.57 -25.31 30.66
N GLY A 156 14.64 -24.51 30.12
CA GLY A 156 14.50 -23.09 30.47
C GLY A 156 14.27 -22.94 31.97
N TRP A 157 14.84 -21.90 32.55
CA TRP A 157 14.78 -21.58 33.96
C TRP A 157 13.33 -21.46 34.43
N VAL A 158 12.98 -22.18 35.50
CA VAL A 158 11.77 -22.00 36.32
C VAL A 158 12.05 -20.93 37.37
#